data_AF-A0A852SM76-F1
#
_entry.id   AF-A0A852SM76-F1
#
_cell.length_a   1.000
_cell.length_b   1.000
_cell.length_c   1.000
_cell.angle_alpha   90.00
_cell.angle_beta   90.00
_cell.angle_gamma   90.00
#
_symmetry.space_group_name_H-M   'P 1'
#
loop_
_entity.id
_entity.type
_entity.pdbx_description
1 polymer ?
#
loop_
_entity_poly.entity_id
_entity_poly.type
_entity_poly.pdbx_seq_one_letter_code
_entity_poly.pdbx_strand_id
1 'polypeptide(L)'
;MSTDPPRTELAPWLRRMDVSDQIFLTGTVLVLREIRSRRADDLPVAFDERRLCTAPTPDEAARYAAGISAAYRDQPALAAPDGVDEHWRISSMTGAIAARIRSAYPPLD
;
A
#
# COMPACT_ATOMS: atom_id res chain seq x y z
N MET A 1 -22.90 21.93 -5.87
CA MET A 1 -22.94 21.03 -4.69
C MET A 1 -21.51 20.68 -4.34
N SER A 2 -21.04 21.08 -3.16
CA SER A 2 -19.72 20.65 -2.67
C SER A 2 -19.78 19.15 -2.40
N THR A 3 -19.19 18.36 -3.30
CA THR A 3 -18.85 16.96 -3.05
C THR A 3 -17.59 16.95 -2.20
N ASP A 4 -17.74 17.23 -0.90
CA ASP A 4 -16.63 16.96 0.02
C ASP A 4 -16.25 15.49 -0.16
N PRO A 5 -15.01 15.15 -0.55
CA PRO A 5 -14.58 13.76 -0.57
C PRO A 5 -14.74 13.21 0.86
N PRO A 6 -15.12 11.93 1.01
CA PRO A 6 -15.41 11.36 2.31
C PRO A 6 -14.20 11.58 3.22
N ARG A 7 -14.46 12.10 4.43
CA ARG A 7 -13.49 12.12 5.54
C ARG A 7 -12.75 10.78 5.52
N THR A 8 -11.49 10.82 5.12
CA THR A 8 -10.71 9.65 4.71
C THR A 8 -10.81 8.59 5.80
N GLU A 9 -11.26 7.38 5.45
CA GLU A 9 -11.42 6.22 6.36
C GLU A 9 -10.07 5.69 6.88
N LEU A 10 -9.17 6.57 7.33
CA LEU A 10 -7.90 6.15 7.91
C LEU A 10 -8.17 5.45 9.23
N ALA A 11 -7.63 4.25 9.35
CA ALA A 11 -7.70 3.48 10.57
C ALA A 11 -7.16 4.30 11.76
N PRO A 12 -7.72 4.15 12.98
CA PRO A 12 -7.31 4.93 14.14
C PRO A 12 -5.83 4.79 14.51
N TRP A 13 -5.18 3.67 14.16
CA TRP A 13 -3.74 3.52 14.36
C TRP A 13 -2.95 4.40 13.38
N LEU A 14 -3.34 4.46 12.11
CA LEU A 14 -2.65 5.28 11.12
C LEU A 14 -2.68 6.76 11.49
N ARG A 15 -3.81 7.25 12.01
CA ARG A 15 -3.95 8.63 12.51
C ARG A 15 -3.06 8.96 13.71
N ARG A 16 -2.50 7.95 14.38
CA ARG A 16 -1.57 8.09 15.51
C ARG A 16 -0.10 7.99 15.08
N MET A 17 0.19 7.64 13.83
CA MET A 17 1.55 7.67 13.29
C MET A 17 2.02 9.11 13.06
N ASP A 18 3.32 9.30 12.89
CA ASP A 18 3.87 10.59 12.46
C ASP A 18 3.26 11.04 11.13
N VAL A 19 3.08 12.35 10.97
CA VAL A 19 2.46 12.93 9.77
C VAL A 19 3.23 12.55 8.50
N SER A 20 4.56 12.47 8.57
CA SER A 20 5.40 11.99 7.46
C SER A 20 5.04 10.58 7.02
N ASP A 21 4.79 9.67 7.97
CA ASP A 21 4.38 8.30 7.67
C ASP A 21 2.93 8.24 7.19
N GLN A 22 2.03 9.06 7.73
CA GLN A 22 0.67 9.18 7.21
C GLN A 22 0.67 9.60 5.74
N ILE A 23 1.48 10.60 5.37
CA ILE A 23 1.64 11.06 3.99
C ILE A 23 2.28 9.97 3.13
N PHE A 24 3.31 9.29 3.64
CA PHE A 24 3.96 8.20 2.92
C PHE A 24 2.98 7.06 2.59
N LEU A 25 2.21 6.57 3.57
CA LEU A 25 1.25 5.49 3.36
C LEU A 25 0.13 5.93 2.42
N THR A 26 -0.47 7.09 2.65
CA THR A 26 -1.60 7.57 1.82
C THR A 26 -1.16 7.89 0.39
N GLY A 27 0.00 8.51 0.19
CA GLY A 27 0.60 8.74 -1.12
C GLY A 27 0.92 7.44 -1.84
N THR A 28 1.50 6.45 -1.14
CA THR A 28 1.76 5.13 -1.69
C THR A 28 0.48 4.42 -2.13
N VAL A 29 -0.59 4.50 -1.32
CA VAL A 29 -1.91 3.94 -1.65
C VAL A 29 -2.50 4.58 -2.91
N LEU A 30 -2.31 5.89 -3.12
CA LEU A 30 -2.76 6.55 -4.36
C LEU A 30 -2.05 6.00 -5.60
N VAL A 31 -0.73 5.79 -5.53
CA VAL A 31 0.05 5.20 -6.62
C VAL A 31 -0.40 3.76 -6.90
N LEU A 32 -0.59 2.95 -5.86
CA LEU A 32 -1.07 1.57 -6.01
C LEU A 32 -2.47 1.49 -6.62
N ARG A 33 -3.36 2.44 -6.26
CA ARG A 33 -4.68 2.58 -6.89
C ARG A 33 -4.55 2.87 -8.37
N GLU A 34 -3.69 3.80 -8.76
CA GLU A 34 -3.48 4.15 -10.16
C GLU A 34 -2.97 2.95 -10.97
N ILE A 35 -1.98 2.22 -10.44
CA ILE A 35 -1.47 0.99 -11.05
C ILE A 35 -2.60 -0.03 -11.21
N ARG A 36 -3.37 -0.29 -10.14
CA ARG A 36 -4.50 -1.23 -10.19
C ARG A 36 -5.58 -0.80 -11.19
N SER A 37 -5.90 0.49 -11.26
CA SER A 37 -6.88 1.00 -12.22
C SER A 37 -6.42 0.87 -13.67
N ARG A 38 -5.12 1.04 -13.94
CA ARG A 38 -4.54 0.86 -15.28
C ARG A 38 -4.42 -0.61 -15.69
N ARG A 39 -4.19 -1.50 -14.73
CA ARG A 39 -3.81 -2.92 -14.95
C ARG A 39 -4.84 -3.92 -14.41
N ALA A 40 -6.10 -3.50 -14.22
CA ALA A 40 -7.11 -4.25 -13.45
C ALA A 40 -7.21 -5.74 -13.82
N ASP A 41 -7.06 -6.08 -15.10
CA ASP A 41 -7.16 -7.45 -15.63
C ASP A 41 -5.79 -8.14 -15.83
N ASP A 42 -4.68 -7.39 -15.73
CA ASP A 42 -3.33 -7.85 -16.10
C ASP A 42 -2.44 -8.16 -14.88
N LEU A 43 -2.89 -7.80 -13.67
CA LEU A 43 -2.11 -8.00 -12.46
C LEU A 43 -2.04 -9.49 -12.09
N PRO A 44 -0.84 -10.08 -11.91
CA PRO A 44 -0.70 -11.49 -11.54
C PRO A 44 -1.38 -11.84 -10.22
N VAL A 45 -1.42 -10.88 -9.29
CA VAL A 45 -2.03 -11.02 -7.97
C VAL A 45 -2.89 -9.79 -7.68
N ALA A 46 -4.21 -9.98 -7.64
CA ALA A 46 -5.14 -8.93 -7.26
C ALA A 46 -4.88 -8.48 -5.82
N PHE A 47 -4.98 -7.17 -5.58
CA PHE A 47 -4.90 -6.56 -4.26
C PHE A 47 -5.89 -5.40 -4.14
N ASP A 48 -6.26 -5.05 -2.91
CA ASP A 48 -7.04 -3.87 -2.57
C ASP A 48 -6.15 -2.93 -1.76
N GLU A 49 -5.67 -1.86 -2.40
CA GLU A 49 -4.79 -0.89 -1.78
C GLU A 49 -5.43 -0.19 -0.57
N ARG A 50 -6.77 -0.11 -0.51
CA ARG A 50 -7.46 0.58 0.59
C ARG A 50 -7.18 -0.12 1.92
N ARG A 51 -7.06 -1.44 1.91
CA ARG A 51 -6.80 -2.25 3.12
C ARG A 51 -5.51 -1.82 3.84
N LEU A 52 -4.54 -1.24 3.13
CA LEU A 52 -3.31 -0.71 3.73
C LEU A 52 -3.57 0.47 4.70
N CYS A 53 -4.65 1.23 4.48
CA CYS A 53 -5.04 2.36 5.32
C CYS A 53 -6.27 2.08 6.20
N THR A 54 -7.06 1.05 5.88
CA THR A 54 -8.33 0.76 6.57
C THR A 54 -8.30 -0.50 7.45
N ALA A 55 -7.22 -1.30 7.42
CA ALA A 55 -7.14 -2.50 8.24
C ALA A 55 -7.36 -2.18 9.74
N PRO A 56 -8.10 -3.02 10.49
CA PRO A 56 -8.40 -2.79 11.90
C PRO A 56 -7.16 -2.59 12.77
N THR A 57 -6.07 -3.29 12.46
CA THR A 57 -4.83 -3.29 13.25
C THR A 57 -3.59 -2.98 12.40
N PRO A 58 -2.53 -2.39 12.99
CA PRO A 58 -1.25 -2.22 12.31
C PRO A 58 -0.67 -3.54 11.80
N ASP A 59 -0.78 -4.60 12.62
CA ASP A 59 -0.23 -5.91 12.27
C ASP A 59 -0.93 -6.52 11.04
N GLU A 60 -2.25 -6.42 10.95
CA GLU A 60 -2.98 -6.84 9.74
C GLU A 60 -2.58 -6.04 8.51
N ALA A 61 -2.42 -4.72 8.64
CA ALA A 61 -1.95 -3.87 7.55
C ALA A 61 -0.52 -4.26 7.10
N ALA A 62 0.38 -4.46 8.05
CA ALA A 62 1.78 -4.83 7.79
C ALA A 62 1.90 -6.22 7.16
N ARG A 63 1.14 -7.21 7.66
CA ARG A 63 1.09 -8.56 7.07
C ARG A 63 0.51 -8.52 5.66
N TYR A 64 -0.55 -7.75 5.44
CA TYR A 64 -1.14 -7.59 4.12
C TYR A 64 -0.17 -6.96 3.12
N ALA A 65 0.50 -5.86 3.52
CA ALA A 65 1.52 -5.20 2.73
C ALA A 65 2.71 -6.13 2.41
N ALA A 66 3.20 -6.88 3.41
CA ALA A 66 4.27 -7.86 3.22
C ALA A 66 3.85 -9.01 2.28
N GLY A 67 2.59 -9.43 2.34
CA GLY A 67 2.03 -10.44 1.44
C GLY A 67 2.03 -9.97 -0.02
N ILE A 68 1.59 -8.74 -0.29
CA ILE A 68 1.68 -8.14 -1.64
C ILE A 68 3.15 -8.04 -2.07
N SER A 69 4.03 -7.57 -1.18
CA SER A 69 5.45 -7.42 -1.49
C SER A 69 6.09 -8.74 -1.94
N ALA A 70 5.82 -9.81 -1.20
CA ALA A 70 6.31 -11.15 -1.53
C ALA A 70 5.71 -11.68 -2.84
N ALA A 71 4.40 -11.49 -3.04
CA ALA A 71 3.70 -11.96 -4.25
C ALA A 71 4.24 -11.33 -5.55
N TYR A 72 4.73 -10.09 -5.49
CA TYR A 72 5.24 -9.36 -6.64
C TYR A 72 6.76 -9.42 -6.81
N ARG A 73 7.51 -9.89 -5.81
CA ARG A 73 8.99 -9.82 -5.79
C ARG A 73 9.65 -10.52 -6.98
N ASP A 74 9.15 -11.70 -7.31
CA ASP A 74 9.77 -12.59 -8.29
C ASP A 74 8.95 -12.67 -9.61
N GLN A 75 8.04 -11.73 -9.82
CA GLN A 75 7.26 -11.66 -11.05
C GLN A 75 8.15 -11.17 -12.21
N PRO A 76 7.95 -11.65 -13.44
CA PRO A 76 8.64 -11.13 -14.62
C PRO A 76 8.45 -9.61 -14.75
N ALA A 77 9.49 -8.89 -15.13
CA ALA A 77 9.43 -7.43 -15.23
C ALA A 77 8.31 -6.96 -16.18
N LEU A 78 7.57 -5.95 -15.75
CA LEU A 78 6.48 -5.35 -16.54
C LEU A 78 6.70 -3.84 -16.62
N ALA A 79 7.05 -3.35 -17.81
CA ALA A 79 7.33 -1.92 -17.99
C ALA A 79 6.05 -1.06 -17.86
N ALA A 80 6.09 -0.05 -16.98
CA ALA A 80 5.15 1.06 -16.98
C ALA A 80 5.45 2.06 -18.11
N PRO A 81 4.54 3.01 -18.39
CA PRO A 81 4.77 4.09 -19.35
C PRO A 81 6.00 4.95 -19.06
N ASP A 82 6.45 5.01 -17.80
CA ASP A 82 7.67 5.72 -17.39
C ASP A 82 8.93 4.84 -17.47
N GLY A 83 8.83 3.63 -18.03
CA GLY A 83 9.93 2.70 -18.22
C GLY A 83 10.36 1.95 -16.96
N VAL A 84 9.72 2.20 -15.82
CA VAL A 84 10.03 1.50 -14.57
C VAL A 84 9.25 0.19 -14.50
N ASP A 85 9.86 -0.85 -13.94
CA ASP A 85 9.19 -2.12 -13.66
C ASP A 85 8.08 -1.96 -12.61
N GLU A 86 6.83 -2.15 -13.02
CA GLU A 86 5.65 -2.06 -12.18
C GLU A 86 5.60 -3.14 -11.10
N HIS A 87 6.04 -4.36 -11.41
CA HIS A 87 6.02 -5.44 -10.42
C HIS A 87 7.04 -5.17 -9.31
N TRP A 88 8.26 -4.76 -9.67
CA TRP A 88 9.25 -4.27 -8.73
C TRP A 88 8.74 -3.08 -7.91
N ARG A 89 8.06 -2.12 -8.55
CA ARG A 89 7.47 -0.95 -7.88
C ARG A 89 6.43 -1.36 -6.85
N ILE A 90 5.47 -2.21 -7.21
CA ILE A 90 4.46 -2.74 -6.29
C ILE A 90 5.15 -3.46 -5.12
N SER A 91 6.11 -4.35 -5.42
CA SER A 91 6.82 -5.12 -4.41
C SER A 91 7.56 -4.21 -3.41
N SER A 92 8.28 -3.22 -3.93
CA SER A 92 9.11 -2.30 -3.14
C SER A 92 8.28 -1.35 -2.29
N MET A 93 7.21 -0.77 -2.88
CA MET A 93 6.34 0.17 -2.17
C MET A 93 5.57 -0.51 -1.04
N THR A 94 5.00 -1.68 -1.30
CA THR A 94 4.29 -2.45 -0.26
C THR A 94 5.24 -3.00 0.81
N GLY A 95 6.46 -3.40 0.44
CA GLY A 95 7.51 -3.77 1.38
C GLY A 95 7.91 -2.60 2.31
N ALA A 96 8.06 -1.39 1.74
CA ALA A 96 8.37 -0.19 2.50
C ALA A 96 7.23 0.22 3.45
N ILE A 97 5.97 0.04 3.05
CA ILE A 97 4.81 0.20 3.96
C ILE A 97 4.93 -0.77 5.13
N ALA A 98 5.14 -2.07 4.86
CA ALA A 98 5.22 -3.09 5.91
C ALA A 98 6.33 -2.75 6.92
N ALA A 99 7.49 -2.33 6.43
CA ALA A 99 8.63 -1.93 7.27
C ALA A 99 8.31 -0.72 8.15
N ARG A 100 7.69 0.34 7.60
CA ARG A 100 7.30 1.53 8.36
C ARG A 100 6.26 1.24 9.43
N ILE A 101 5.23 0.46 9.09
CA ILE A 101 4.21 0.08 10.07
C ILE A 101 4.84 -0.70 11.22
N ARG A 102 5.73 -1.67 10.94
CA ARG A 102 6.43 -2.43 11.97
C ARG A 102 7.41 -1.60 12.80
N SER A 103 8.01 -0.58 12.20
CA SER A 103 8.86 0.35 12.94
C SER A 103 8.06 1.19 13.93
N ALA A 104 6.84 1.63 13.56
CA ALA A 104 5.97 2.42 14.42
C ALA A 104 5.19 1.56 15.44
N TYR A 105 4.88 0.32 15.06
CA TYR A 105 4.12 -0.66 15.84
C TYR A 105 4.85 -2.02 15.80
N PRO A 106 5.91 -2.20 16.59
CA PRO A 106 6.60 -3.49 16.67
C PRO A 106 5.64 -4.59 17.17
N PRO A 107 5.82 -5.85 16.72
CA PRO A 107 5.06 -6.98 17.24
C PRO A 107 5.23 -7.06 18.76
N LEU A 108 4.15 -7.41 19.47
CA LEU A 108 4.26 -7.82 20.86
C LEU A 108 4.69 -9.29 20.85
N ASP A 109 5.87 -9.57 21.39
CA ASP A 109 6.39 -10.93 21.58
C ASP A 109 5.51 -11.76 22.54
#